data_AF-A0A4R8M373-F1
#
_entry.id   AF-A0A4R8M373-F1
#
_cell.length_a   1.000
_cell.length_b   1.000
_cell.length_c   1.000
_cell.angle_alpha   90.00
_cell.angle_beta   90.00
_cell.angle_gamma   90.00
#
_symmetry.space_group_name_H-M   'P 1'
#
loop_
_entity.id
_entity.type
_entity.pdbx_description
1 polymer ?
#
loop_
_entity_poly.entity_id
_entity_poly.type
_entity_poly.pdbx_seq_one_letter_code
_entity_poly.pdbx_strand_id
1 'polypeptide(L)'
;MIGRISIAPCGRVALGLTRVTALRQLDELLRRIPVEADALLAAVNAQNAAMLAERPHLAATFGGEMRCLRAICHVVIREMVERLLK
;
A
#
# COMPACT_ATOMS: atom_id res chain seq x y z
N MET A 1 -15.47 10.46 9.67
CA MET A 1 -15.76 9.73 8.42
C MET A 1 -15.59 10.71 7.26
N ILE A 2 -14.38 10.84 6.70
CA ILE A 2 -14.12 11.73 5.56
C ILE A 2 -14.53 10.96 4.30
N GLY A 3 -15.84 10.84 4.08
CA GLY A 3 -16.40 10.08 2.96
C GLY A 3 -16.15 10.79 1.61
N ARG A 4 -16.30 10.04 0.51
CA ARG A 4 -16.18 10.42 -0.93
C ARG A 4 -16.83 11.76 -1.33
N ILE A 5 -17.60 12.39 -0.45
CA ILE A 5 -18.22 13.71 -0.56
C ILE A 5 -17.16 14.85 -0.49
N SER A 6 -16.08 14.72 0.28
CA SER A 6 -15.05 15.79 0.43
C SER A 6 -14.05 15.90 -0.73
N ILE A 7 -14.00 14.93 -1.66
CA ILE A 7 -12.98 14.90 -2.73
C ILE A 7 -13.37 15.79 -3.92
N ALA A 8 -14.67 16.01 -4.13
CA ALA A 8 -15.20 16.83 -5.22
C ALA A 8 -14.71 18.29 -5.23
N PRO A 9 -14.68 19.02 -4.10
CA PRO A 9 -14.12 20.38 -4.09
C PRO A 9 -12.61 20.41 -4.32
N CYS A 10 -11.85 19.44 -3.79
CA CYS A 10 -10.39 19.40 -3.92
C CYS A 10 -9.91 19.15 -5.36
N GLY A 11 -10.55 18.22 -6.08
CA GLY A 11 -10.17 17.90 -7.47
C GLY A 11 -10.41 19.03 -8.46
N ARG A 12 -11.48 19.81 -8.28
CA ARG A 12 -11.80 20.93 -9.18
C ARG A 12 -10.90 22.14 -8.93
N VAL A 13 -10.70 22.52 -7.66
CA VAL A 13 -9.98 23.75 -7.29
C VAL A 13 -8.46 23.58 -7.40
N ALA A 14 -7.92 22.40 -7.07
CA ALA A 14 -6.46 22.17 -7.11
C ALA A 14 -5.96 21.51 -8.41
N LEU A 15 -6.80 20.72 -9.10
CA LEU A 15 -6.36 19.87 -10.21
C LEU A 15 -7.17 20.05 -11.50
N GLY A 16 -8.20 20.91 -11.53
CA GLY A 16 -9.05 21.14 -12.70
C GLY A 16 -9.88 19.92 -13.13
N LEU A 17 -10.01 18.90 -12.27
CA LEU A 17 -10.66 17.65 -12.63
C LEU A 17 -12.17 17.69 -12.36
N THR A 18 -12.92 17.02 -13.24
CA THR A 18 -14.32 16.70 -12.94
C THR A 18 -14.37 15.70 -11.78
N ARG A 19 -15.47 15.73 -11.01
CA ARG A 19 -15.69 14.77 -9.91
C ARG A 19 -15.56 13.31 -10.37
N VAL A 20 -16.07 12.99 -11.56
CA VAL A 20 -16.02 11.64 -12.13
C VAL A 20 -14.58 11.25 -12.43
N THR A 21 -13.78 12.14 -13.03
CA THR A 21 -12.37 11.89 -13.33
C THR A 21 -11.54 11.71 -12.07
N ALA A 22 -11.75 12.56 -11.05
CA ALA A 22 -11.03 12.48 -9.78
C ALA A 22 -11.33 11.17 -9.02
N LEU A 23 -12.60 10.76 -8.98
CA LEU A 23 -12.99 9.48 -8.36
C LEU A 23 -12.41 8.28 -9.12
N ARG A 24 -12.43 8.30 -10.46
CA ARG A 24 -11.84 7.23 -11.28
C ARG A 24 -10.34 7.07 -11.03
N GLN A 25 -9.60 8.18 -10.96
CA GLN A 25 -8.17 8.14 -10.66
C GLN A 25 -7.90 7.63 -9.25
N LEU A 26 -8.71 8.04 -8.28
CA LEU A 26 -8.58 7.54 -6.92
C LEU A 26 -8.85 6.04 -6.84
N ASP A 27 -9.93 5.56 -7.47
CA ASP A 27 -10.25 4.13 -7.50
C ASP A 27 -9.12 3.33 -8.17
N GLU A 28 -8.47 3.87 -9.21
CA GLU A 28 -7.30 3.26 -9.85
C GLU A 28 -6.09 3.19 -8.90
N LEU A 29 -5.77 4.30 -8.22
CA LEU A 29 -4.69 4.34 -7.24
C LEU A 29 -4.93 3.34 -6.10
N LEU A 30 -6.16 3.32 -5.56
CA LEU A 30 -6.55 2.40 -4.49
C LEU A 30 -6.42 0.93 -4.91
N ARG A 31 -6.78 0.58 -6.16
CA ARG A 31 -6.62 -0.79 -6.67
C ARG A 31 -5.16 -1.19 -6.87
N ARG A 32 -4.27 -0.23 -7.15
CA ARG A 32 -2.84 -0.50 -7.34
C ARG A 32 -2.07 -0.68 -6.04
N ILE A 33 -2.46 0.03 -4.97
CA ILE A 33 -1.73 0.00 -3.68
C ILE A 33 -1.43 -1.42 -3.17
N PRO A 34 -2.38 -2.38 -3.13
CA PRO A 34 -2.09 -3.74 -2.66
C PRO A 34 -1.08 -4.47 -3.55
N VAL A 35 -1.15 -4.26 -4.87
CA VAL A 35 -0.24 -4.89 -5.84
C VAL A 35 1.19 -4.39 -5.65
N GLU A 36 1.36 -3.07 -5.51
CA GLU A 36 2.67 -2.46 -5.30
C GLU A 36 3.24 -2.81 -3.90
N ALA A 37 2.38 -2.93 -2.89
CA ALA A 37 2.78 -3.37 -1.55
C ALA A 37 3.27 -4.84 -1.56
N ASP A 38 2.55 -5.73 -2.25
CA ASP A 38 2.94 -7.13 -2.40
C ASP A 38 4.27 -7.26 -3.19
N ALA A 39 4.46 -6.43 -4.22
CA ALA A 39 5.72 -6.37 -4.98
C ALA A 39 6.90 -5.89 -4.13
N LEU A 40 6.71 -4.85 -3.31
CA LEU A 40 7.73 -4.35 -2.39
C LEU A 40 8.08 -5.40 -1.33
N LEU A 41 7.08 -6.09 -0.77
CA LEU A 41 7.28 -7.17 0.19
C LEU A 41 8.14 -8.30 -0.40
N ALA A 42 7.90 -8.68 -1.65
CA ALA A 42 8.70 -9.67 -2.35
C ALA A 42 10.15 -9.21 -2.57
N ALA A 43 10.35 -7.94 -2.95
CA ALA A 43 11.68 -7.36 -3.11
C ALA A 43 12.47 -7.34 -1.81
N VAL A 44 11.85 -6.95 -0.69
CA VAL A 44 12.48 -6.98 0.64
C VAL A 44 12.85 -8.41 1.04
N ASN A 45 11.97 -9.38 0.80
CA ASN A 45 12.27 -10.79 1.10
C ASN A 45 13.50 -11.30 0.32
N ALA A 46 13.62 -10.93 -0.96
CA ALA A 46 14.77 -11.29 -1.78
C ALA A 46 16.06 -10.63 -1.29
N GLN A 47 16.01 -9.34 -0.92
CA GLN A 47 17.15 -8.62 -0.33
C GLN A 47 17.59 -9.24 0.99
N ASN A 48 16.64 -9.55 1.89
CA ASN A 48 16.93 -10.21 3.16
C ASN A 48 17.57 -11.59 2.95
N ALA A 49 17.12 -12.37 1.96
CA ALA A 49 17.73 -13.65 1.62
C ALA A 49 19.18 -13.51 1.15
N ALA A 50 19.50 -12.49 0.35
CA ALA A 50 20.87 -12.20 -0.06
C ALA A 50 21.73 -11.78 1.14
N MET A 51 21.22 -10.88 1.99
CA MET A 51 21.93 -10.44 3.20
C MET A 51 22.15 -11.56 4.22
N LEU A 52 21.27 -12.56 4.27
CA LEU A 52 21.43 -13.72 5.15
C LEU A 52 22.64 -14.59 4.79
N ALA A 53 23.00 -14.64 3.50
CA ALA A 53 24.20 -15.34 3.07
C ALA A 53 25.47 -14.68 3.64
N GLU A 54 25.47 -13.36 3.78
CA GLU A 54 26.59 -12.59 4.33
C GLU A 54 26.54 -12.47 5.86
N ARG A 55 25.34 -12.44 6.45
CA ARG A 55 25.09 -12.13 7.87
C ARG A 55 24.04 -13.06 8.48
N PRO A 56 24.37 -14.35 8.68
CA PRO A 56 23.39 -15.34 9.14
C PRO A 56 22.83 -15.07 10.55
N HIS A 57 23.56 -14.33 11.40
CA HIS A 57 23.10 -13.95 12.74
C HIS A 57 21.87 -13.04 12.72
N LEU A 58 21.50 -12.43 11.58
CA LEU A 58 20.32 -11.58 11.43
C LEU A 58 19.03 -12.33 11.09
N ALA A 59 19.07 -13.68 10.98
CA ALA A 59 17.91 -14.49 10.59
C ALA A 59 16.66 -14.25 11.43
N ALA A 60 16.82 -14.17 12.75
CA ALA A 60 15.70 -13.91 13.66
C ALA A 60 15.11 -12.51 13.45
N THR A 61 15.97 -11.50 13.25
CA THR A 61 15.57 -10.10 12.99
C THR A 61 14.77 -10.00 11.70
N PHE A 62 15.30 -10.48 10.58
CA PHE A 62 14.61 -10.45 9.30
C PHE A 62 13.31 -11.27 9.32
N GLY A 63 13.28 -12.39 10.03
CA GLY A 63 12.04 -13.16 10.23
C GLY A 63 10.95 -12.36 10.96
N GLY A 64 11.33 -11.62 12.01
CA GLY A 64 10.43 -10.73 12.74
C GLY A 64 9.92 -9.56 11.91
N GLU A 65 10.83 -8.88 11.20
CA GLU A 65 10.50 -7.78 10.29
C GLU A 65 9.57 -8.23 9.17
N MET A 66 9.86 -9.37 8.53
CA MET A 66 9.00 -9.94 7.49
C MET A 66 7.60 -10.30 8.00
N ARG A 67 7.48 -10.75 9.26
CA ARG A 67 6.16 -10.97 9.88
C ARG A 67 5.39 -9.65 10.03
N CYS A 68 6.06 -8.60 10.53
CA CYS A 68 5.47 -7.27 10.66
C CYS A 68 5.02 -6.72 9.30
N LEU A 69 5.89 -6.77 8.29
CA LEU A 69 5.59 -6.30 6.94
C LEU A 69 4.41 -7.05 6.30
N ARG A 70 4.31 -8.37 6.49
CA ARG A 70 3.14 -9.14 6.05
C ARG A 70 1.85 -8.68 6.71
N ALA A 71 1.86 -8.38 8.01
CA ALA A 71 0.70 -7.86 8.71
C ALA A 71 0.28 -6.48 8.17
N ILE A 72 1.26 -5.59 7.93
CA ILE A 72 0.99 -4.28 7.32
C ILE A 72 0.37 -4.45 5.93
N CYS A 73 0.96 -5.28 5.06
CA CYS A 73 0.48 -5.45 3.69
C CYS A 73 -0.89 -6.14 3.62
N HIS A 74 -1.07 -7.25 4.33
CA HIS A 74 -2.24 -8.11 4.16
C HIS A 74 -3.39 -7.84 5.13
N VAL A 75 -3.13 -7.13 6.23
CA VAL A 75 -4.19 -6.72 7.17
C VAL A 75 -4.46 -5.24 6.97
N VAL A 76 -3.49 -4.39 7.31
CA VAL A 76 -3.70 -2.94 7.37
C VAL A 76 -4.00 -2.35 6.00
N ILE A 77 -3.12 -2.55 5.02
CA ILE A 77 -3.27 -1.94 3.69
C ILE A 77 -4.51 -2.48 2.98
N ARG A 78 -4.72 -3.81 2.98
CA ARG A 78 -5.90 -4.41 2.35
C ARG A 78 -7.20 -3.91 2.96
N GLU A 79 -7.31 -3.89 4.29
CA GLU A 79 -8.51 -3.38 4.97
C GLU A 79 -8.74 -1.90 4.64
N MET A 80 -7.69 -1.07 4.69
CA MET A 80 -7.81 0.36 4.41
C MET A 80 -8.24 0.64 2.96
N VAL A 81 -7.69 -0.09 1.99
CA VAL A 81 -8.11 0.00 0.58
C VAL A 81 -9.56 -0.42 0.41
N GLU A 82 -9.98 -1.53 1.02
CA GLU A 82 -11.38 -1.98 0.98
C GLU A 82 -12.34 -0.95 1.58
N ARG A 83 -11.97 -0.30 2.68
CA ARG A 83 -12.78 0.74 3.33
C ARG A 83 -12.89 2.02 2.52
N LEU A 84 -11.90 2.33 1.69
CA LEU A 84 -11.88 3.53 0.84
C LEU A 84 -12.57 3.32 -0.52
N LEU A 85 -12.63 2.07 -1.00
CA LEU A 85 -13.36 1.69 -2.22
C LEU A 85 -14.87 1.52 -2.00
N LYS A 86 -15.30 1.27 -0.75
CA LYS A 86 -16.70 1.25 -0.32
C LYS A 86 -17.28 2.68 -0.26
#